data_AF-A0AA88LW95-F1
#
_entry.id   AF-A0AA88LW95-F1
#
_cell.length_a   1.000
_cell.length_b   1.000
_cell.length_c   1.000
_cell.angle_alpha   90.00
_cell.angle_beta   90.00
_cell.angle_gamma   90.00
#
_symmetry.space_group_name_H-M   'P 1'
#
loop_
_entity.id
_entity.type
_entity.pdbx_description
1 polymer ?
#
loop_
_entity_poly.entity_id
_entity_poly.type
_entity_poly.pdbx_seq_one_letter_code
_entity_poly.pdbx_strand_id
1 'polypeptide(L)'
;MKCWIIFAFFIYVCNGESCLNPVITPSTYTTNDAVISSESVFIVELSLSCANGVQSVALYADVNGRQFPVTRGQDVGKYQVSWSLPHKLAGSGTYQVKFFDEESYSALRKAQRNNEDVDTIKPLFSVNVDHRGAWSGPWVSTEVLAAVLGILIYYFAFSAKSTIQS
;
A
#
# COMPACT_ATOMS: atom_id res chain seq x y z
N MET A 1 -21.52 51.04 20.09
CA MET A 1 -22.26 49.80 19.70
C MET A 1 -22.14 49.52 18.19
N LYS A 2 -20.97 49.72 17.57
CA LYS A 2 -20.74 49.51 16.11
C LYS A 2 -19.55 48.57 15.81
N CYS A 3 -18.87 48.09 16.86
CA CYS A 3 -17.69 47.23 16.72
C CYS A 3 -18.05 45.73 16.62
N TRP A 4 -19.26 45.33 17.06
CA TRP A 4 -19.65 43.92 17.12
C TRP A 4 -20.10 43.36 15.76
N ILE A 5 -20.52 44.23 14.83
CA ILE A 5 -21.05 43.82 13.51
C ILE A 5 -19.92 43.41 12.55
N ILE A 6 -18.69 43.89 12.76
CA ILE A 6 -17.55 43.59 11.87
C ILE A 6 -16.99 42.19 12.14
N PHE A 7 -17.12 41.67 13.36
CA PHE A 7 -16.61 40.33 13.71
C PHE A 7 -17.50 39.19 13.20
N ALA A 8 -18.75 39.47 12.82
CA ALA A 8 -19.70 38.47 12.33
C ALA A 8 -19.54 38.16 10.83
N PHE A 9 -18.81 38.97 10.07
CA PHE A 9 -18.70 38.83 8.60
C PHE A 9 -17.47 38.02 8.15
N PHE A 10 -16.59 37.62 9.08
CA PHE A 10 -15.37 36.87 8.78
C PHE A 10 -15.52 35.35 8.93
N ILE A 11 -16.76 34.84 9.00
CA ILE A 11 -17.04 33.42 8.74
C ILE A 11 -17.29 33.30 7.23
N TYR A 12 -16.27 33.66 6.46
CA TYR A 12 -16.30 33.47 5.02
C TYR A 12 -15.95 32.01 4.76
N VAL A 13 -16.99 31.27 4.43
CA VAL A 13 -17.05 29.95 3.80
C VAL A 13 -15.70 29.55 3.16
N CYS A 14 -14.96 28.69 3.87
CA CYS A 14 -13.90 27.91 3.25
C CYS A 14 -14.58 26.75 2.52
N ASN A 15 -14.97 26.96 1.27
CA ASN A 15 -15.36 25.83 0.41
C ASN A 15 -14.07 25.07 0.10
N GLY A 16 -13.94 23.84 0.63
CA GLY A 16 -12.95 22.91 0.12
C GLY A 16 -13.31 22.60 -1.33
N GLU A 17 -12.46 22.95 -2.29
CA GLU A 17 -12.72 22.64 -3.70
C GLU A 17 -12.57 21.13 -3.92
N SER A 18 -13.68 20.47 -4.26
CA SER A 18 -13.70 19.06 -4.66
C SER A 18 -13.15 18.88 -6.09
N CYS A 19 -12.41 17.80 -6.33
CA CYS A 19 -11.92 17.45 -7.67
C CYS A 19 -13.07 17.03 -8.59
N LEU A 20 -13.43 17.85 -9.58
CA LEU A 20 -14.36 17.46 -10.64
C LEU A 20 -13.63 16.69 -11.75
N ASN A 21 -14.19 15.54 -12.14
CA ASN A 21 -13.68 14.65 -13.18
C ASN A 21 -12.19 14.28 -13.01
N PRO A 22 -11.86 13.39 -12.05
CA PRO A 22 -10.49 12.94 -11.83
C PRO A 22 -10.00 12.08 -13.00
N VAL A 23 -8.92 12.53 -13.64
CA VAL A 23 -8.13 11.72 -14.58
C VAL A 23 -6.93 11.17 -13.83
N ILE A 24 -6.79 9.84 -13.80
CA ILE A 24 -5.74 9.16 -13.03
C ILE A 24 -4.79 8.36 -13.93
N THR A 25 -3.50 8.36 -13.57
CA THR A 25 -2.52 7.40 -14.12
C THR A 25 -1.86 6.64 -12.96
N PRO A 26 -2.35 5.43 -12.63
CA PRO A 26 -1.80 4.64 -11.53
C PRO A 26 -0.56 3.83 -11.95
N SER A 27 0.42 3.74 -11.05
CA SER A 27 1.54 2.81 -11.07
C SER A 27 1.58 2.01 -9.77
N THR A 28 1.63 0.69 -9.88
CA THR A 28 1.49 -0.22 -8.73
C THR A 28 2.73 -1.06 -8.56
N TYR A 29 3.25 -1.12 -7.34
CA TYR A 29 4.41 -1.93 -6.98
C TYR A 29 4.05 -2.84 -5.79
N THR A 30 4.45 -4.11 -5.87
CA THR A 30 4.26 -5.08 -4.79
C THR A 30 5.55 -5.89 -4.59
N THR A 31 5.90 -6.17 -3.34
CA THR A 31 7.04 -7.02 -3.01
C THR A 31 6.70 -8.49 -3.24
N ASN A 32 7.55 -9.25 -3.94
CA ASN A 32 7.29 -10.66 -4.26
C ASN A 32 8.17 -11.64 -3.45
N ASP A 33 9.05 -11.16 -2.57
CA ASP A 33 10.01 -12.00 -1.86
C ASP A 33 9.64 -12.17 -0.38
N ALA A 34 9.28 -13.40 0.02
CA ALA A 34 8.94 -13.72 1.41
C ALA A 34 10.14 -14.18 2.26
N VAL A 35 11.30 -14.35 1.63
CA VAL A 35 12.49 -14.91 2.30
C VAL A 35 13.18 -13.89 3.20
N ILE A 36 13.07 -12.61 2.85
CA ILE A 36 13.80 -11.51 3.54
C ILE A 36 12.86 -10.68 4.43
N SER A 37 11.54 -10.70 4.16
CA SER A 37 10.54 -9.90 4.89
C SER A 37 9.41 -10.79 5.41
N SER A 38 8.94 -10.53 6.62
CA SER A 38 7.76 -11.18 7.20
C SER A 38 6.44 -10.57 6.70
N GLU A 39 6.48 -9.40 6.06
CA GLU A 39 5.33 -8.69 5.50
C GLU A 39 5.54 -8.29 4.03
N SER A 40 4.48 -8.42 3.25
CA SER A 40 4.44 -7.98 1.85
C SER A 40 3.98 -6.53 1.81
N VAL A 41 4.75 -5.67 1.15
CA VAL A 41 4.48 -4.23 1.04
C VAL A 41 3.89 -3.94 -0.34
N PHE A 42 2.85 -3.12 -0.33
CA PHE A 42 2.15 -2.65 -1.51
C PHE A 42 2.33 -1.14 -1.58
N ILE A 43 2.63 -0.64 -2.77
CA ILE A 43 2.81 0.78 -3.05
C ILE A 43 2.00 1.11 -4.28
N VAL A 44 1.13 2.11 -4.17
CA VAL A 44 0.39 2.66 -5.30
C VAL A 44 0.77 4.11 -5.43
N GLU A 45 1.42 4.43 -6.53
CA GLU A 45 1.67 5.78 -6.98
C GLU A 45 0.60 6.14 -8.01
N LEU A 46 0.12 7.37 -7.98
CA LEU A 46 -0.84 7.86 -8.97
C LEU A 46 -0.56 9.33 -9.26
N SER A 47 -0.80 9.72 -10.51
CA SER A 47 -0.94 11.13 -10.86
C SER A 47 -2.42 11.47 -11.00
N LEU A 48 -2.85 12.58 -10.39
CA LEU A 48 -4.23 13.07 -10.41
C LEU A 48 -4.27 14.41 -11.15
N SER A 49 -5.14 14.46 -12.15
CA SER A 49 -5.51 15.67 -12.87
C SER A 49 -7.00 15.92 -12.71
N CYS A 50 -7.38 17.10 -12.21
CA CYS A 50 -8.76 17.53 -12.06
C CYS A 50 -9.11 18.55 -13.14
N ALA A 51 -10.33 18.49 -13.70
CA ALA A 51 -10.78 19.43 -14.72
C ALA A 51 -10.80 20.89 -14.24
N ASN A 52 -11.00 21.09 -12.93
CA ASN A 52 -10.99 22.40 -12.28
C ASN A 52 -9.59 22.96 -12.02
N GLY A 53 -8.52 22.20 -12.34
CA GLY A 53 -7.15 22.61 -12.07
C GLY A 53 -6.71 22.53 -10.61
N VAL A 54 -7.54 21.94 -9.73
CA VAL A 54 -7.19 21.74 -8.31
C VAL A 54 -6.09 20.69 -8.18
N GLN A 55 -5.00 21.05 -7.52
CA GLN A 55 -3.79 20.20 -7.42
C GLN A 55 -3.49 19.74 -5.99
N SER A 56 -4.12 20.35 -4.98
CA SER A 56 -3.84 20.14 -3.55
C SER A 56 -4.97 19.42 -2.79
N VAL A 57 -5.62 18.44 -3.41
CA VAL A 57 -6.72 17.68 -2.78
C VAL A 57 -6.17 16.68 -1.76
N ALA A 58 -6.76 16.60 -0.57
CA ALA A 58 -6.39 15.58 0.41
C ALA A 58 -7.13 14.29 0.07
N LEU A 59 -6.38 13.19 -0.10
CA LEU A 59 -6.96 11.89 -0.43
C LEU A 59 -6.72 10.92 0.73
N TYR A 60 -7.67 10.01 0.89
CA TYR A 60 -7.61 8.90 1.83
C TYR A 60 -7.87 7.61 1.08
N ALA A 61 -7.08 6.58 1.36
CA ALA A 61 -7.27 5.28 0.75
C ALA A 61 -7.94 4.34 1.74
N ASP A 62 -8.83 3.47 1.25
CA ASP A 62 -9.35 2.32 1.97
C ASP A 62 -9.01 1.04 1.21
N VAL A 63 -8.47 0.07 1.93
CA VAL A 63 -8.17 -1.27 1.42
C VAL A 63 -8.79 -2.27 2.37
N ASN A 64 -9.77 -3.04 1.89
CA ASN A 64 -10.49 -4.05 2.69
C ASN A 64 -11.03 -3.49 4.03
N GLY A 65 -11.56 -2.26 4.03
CA GLY A 65 -12.14 -1.61 5.21
C GLY A 65 -11.12 -0.98 6.17
N ARG A 66 -9.83 -1.02 5.82
CA ARG A 66 -8.76 -0.35 6.56
C ARG A 66 -8.31 0.90 5.83
N GLN A 67 -8.23 2.00 6.56
CA GLN A 67 -7.87 3.30 5.99
C GLN A 67 -6.38 3.56 6.10
N PHE A 68 -5.81 4.05 5.02
CA PHE A 68 -4.41 4.44 4.92
C PHE A 68 -4.31 5.89 4.47
N PRO A 69 -3.41 6.69 5.08
CA PRO A 69 -3.17 8.05 4.63
C PRO A 69 -2.50 8.04 3.25
N VAL A 70 -2.91 8.95 2.37
CA VAL A 70 -2.25 9.16 1.08
C VAL A 70 -1.29 10.34 1.23
N THR A 71 -0.03 10.12 0.89
CA THR A 71 1.00 11.14 0.90
C THR A 71 1.08 11.81 -0.48
N ARG A 72 1.32 13.12 -0.51
CA ARG A 72 1.58 13.84 -1.77
C ARG A 72 3.08 13.74 -2.09
N GLY A 73 3.38 13.44 -3.35
CA GLY A 73 4.75 13.47 -3.86
C GLY A 73 5.28 14.89 -3.96
N GLN A 74 6.59 15.02 -4.25
CA GLN A 74 7.24 16.31 -4.43
C GLN A 74 6.76 17.04 -5.69
N ASP A 75 6.32 16.28 -6.70
CA ASP A 75 5.73 16.82 -7.91
C ASP A 75 4.22 17.06 -7.74
N VAL A 76 3.76 18.13 -8.36
CA VAL A 76 2.35 18.53 -8.39
C VAL A 76 1.47 17.39 -8.91
N GLY A 77 0.42 17.06 -8.16
CA GLY A 77 -0.57 16.06 -8.57
C GLY A 77 -0.11 14.61 -8.42
N LYS A 78 1.09 14.33 -7.89
CA LYS A 78 1.51 12.97 -7.56
C LYS A 78 1.08 12.59 -6.15
N TYR A 79 0.54 11.40 -6.01
CA TYR A 79 0.08 10.84 -4.75
C TYR A 79 0.63 9.43 -4.59
N GLN A 80 0.90 9.04 -3.35
CA GLN A 80 1.42 7.74 -3.00
C GLN A 80 0.71 7.21 -1.76
N VAL A 81 0.28 5.96 -1.83
CA VAL A 81 -0.18 5.21 -0.66
C VAL A 81 0.62 3.93 -0.56
N SER A 82 0.98 3.56 0.66
CA SER A 82 1.60 2.28 0.95
C SER A 82 0.95 1.61 2.15
N TRP A 83 0.88 0.28 2.09
CA TRP A 83 0.44 -0.54 3.20
C TRP A 83 1.21 -1.87 3.19
N SER A 84 1.30 -2.50 4.36
CA SER A 84 1.86 -3.84 4.50
C SER A 84 0.78 -4.83 4.94
N LEU A 85 0.91 -6.06 4.46
CA LEU A 85 0.11 -7.20 4.89
C LEU A 85 1.04 -8.36 5.27
N PRO A 86 0.74 -9.12 6.33
CA PRO A 86 1.47 -10.36 6.60
C PRO A 86 1.41 -11.31 5.42
N HIS A 87 2.50 -12.02 5.12
CA HIS A 87 2.59 -12.92 3.95
C HIS A 87 1.48 -13.97 3.88
N LYS A 88 0.97 -14.42 5.03
CA LYS A 88 -0.15 -15.37 5.11
C LYS A 88 -1.48 -14.78 4.61
N LEU A 89 -1.63 -13.46 4.73
CA LEU A 89 -2.80 -12.71 4.32
C LEU A 89 -2.59 -12.04 2.94
N ALA A 90 -1.34 -11.78 2.57
CA ALA A 90 -0.93 -11.27 1.26
C ALA A 90 -0.91 -12.37 0.18
N GLY A 91 -2.04 -13.08 0.02
CA GLY A 91 -2.20 -14.09 -1.02
C GLY A 91 -2.16 -13.49 -2.43
N SER A 92 -1.97 -14.36 -3.44
CA SER A 92 -2.11 -13.93 -4.83
C SER A 92 -3.55 -13.54 -5.12
N GLY A 93 -3.73 -12.40 -5.77
CA GLY A 93 -5.04 -11.85 -6.10
C GLY A 93 -4.97 -10.37 -6.41
N THR A 94 -6.14 -9.82 -6.69
CA THR A 94 -6.31 -8.40 -6.98
C THR A 94 -6.82 -7.68 -5.74
N TYR A 95 -6.07 -6.69 -5.27
CA TYR A 95 -6.42 -5.83 -4.14
C TYR A 95 -7.03 -4.54 -4.68
N GLN A 96 -8.29 -4.28 -4.37
CA GLN A 96 -8.95 -3.03 -4.75
C GLN A 96 -8.64 -1.95 -3.72
N VAL A 97 -8.01 -0.88 -4.17
CA VAL A 97 -7.74 0.32 -3.38
C VAL A 97 -8.77 1.37 -3.74
N LYS A 98 -9.60 1.75 -2.77
CA LYS A 98 -10.64 2.78 -2.95
C LYS A 98 -10.09 4.12 -2.45
N PHE A 99 -10.17 5.17 -3.25
CA PHE A 99 -9.74 6.51 -2.88
C PHE A 99 -10.95 7.40 -2.59
N PHE A 100 -10.86 8.14 -1.49
CA PHE A 100 -11.87 9.05 -0.97
C PHE A 100 -11.30 10.44 -0.85
N ASP A 101 -12.14 11.44 -1.09
CA ASP A 101 -11.88 12.82 -0.72
C ASP A 101 -12.20 13.06 0.76
N GLU A 102 -11.96 14.27 1.25
CA GLU A 102 -12.17 14.62 2.66
C GLU A 102 -13.65 14.49 3.10
N GLU A 103 -14.59 14.86 2.23
CA GLU A 103 -16.03 14.78 2.50
C GLU A 103 -16.51 13.32 2.59
N SER A 104 -16.25 12.52 1.55
CA SER A 104 -16.63 11.11 1.51
C SER A 104 -15.90 10.27 2.56
N TYR A 105 -14.65 10.61 2.89
CA TYR A 105 -13.92 9.98 3.99
C TYR A 105 -14.56 10.26 5.35
N SER A 106 -14.99 11.51 5.59
CA SER A 106 -15.67 11.86 6.84
C SER A 106 -16.99 11.10 7.01
N ALA A 107 -17.75 10.93 5.92
CA ALA A 107 -18.94 10.11 5.88
C ALA A 107 -18.63 8.63 6.15
N LEU A 108 -17.56 8.10 5.54
CA LEU A 108 -17.15 6.70 5.69
C LEU A 108 -16.83 6.35 7.15
N ARG A 109 -16.06 7.22 7.81
CA ARG A 109 -15.77 7.06 9.25
C ARG A 109 -17.00 7.18 10.13
N LYS A 110 -17.98 8.00 9.74
CA LYS A 110 -19.25 8.12 10.47
C LYS A 110 -20.07 6.83 10.33
N ALA A 111 -20.23 6.32 9.12
CA ALA A 111 -20.95 5.08 8.86
C ALA A 111 -20.34 3.89 9.60
N GLN A 112 -19.00 3.75 9.57
CA GLN A 112 -18.30 2.69 10.28
C GLN A 112 -18.48 2.74 11.80
N ARG A 113 -18.47 3.93 12.41
CA ARG A 113 -18.72 4.07 13.86
C ARG A 113 -20.16 3.74 14.24
N ASN A 114 -21.09 4.02 13.34
CA ASN A 114 -22.52 3.80 13.56
C ASN A 114 -22.99 2.40 13.14
N ASN A 115 -22.11 1.55 12.60
CA ASN A 115 -22.48 0.29 11.93
C ASN A 115 -23.58 0.47 10.86
N GLU A 116 -23.52 1.60 10.14
CA GLU A 116 -24.35 1.85 8.96
C GLU A 116 -23.71 1.22 7.71
N ASP A 117 -24.49 1.11 6.64
CA ASP A 117 -24.02 0.52 5.39
C ASP A 117 -22.93 1.39 4.72
N VAL A 118 -21.70 0.90 4.77
CA VAL A 118 -20.51 1.58 4.23
C VAL A 118 -20.50 1.60 2.70
N ASP A 119 -21.24 0.68 2.07
CA ASP A 119 -21.28 0.56 0.60
C ASP A 119 -22.11 1.65 -0.08
N THR A 120 -22.94 2.38 0.69
CA THR A 120 -23.66 3.56 0.19
C THR A 120 -22.69 4.72 -0.14
N ILE A 121 -21.48 4.72 0.44
CA ILE A 121 -20.51 5.80 0.28
C ILE A 121 -19.59 5.47 -0.90
N LYS A 122 -19.84 6.17 -2.01
CA LYS A 122 -19.10 5.94 -3.25
C LYS A 122 -17.67 6.52 -3.17
N PRO A 123 -16.63 5.74 -3.51
CA PRO A 123 -15.28 6.28 -3.65
C PRO A 123 -15.16 7.19 -4.87
N LEU A 124 -14.21 8.13 -4.84
CA LEU A 124 -13.90 9.02 -5.94
C LEU A 124 -13.39 8.23 -7.15
N PHE A 125 -12.47 7.31 -6.92
CA PHE A 125 -11.99 6.32 -7.89
C PHE A 125 -11.41 5.10 -7.17
N SER A 126 -11.25 4.00 -7.91
CA SER A 126 -10.65 2.77 -7.40
C SER A 126 -9.52 2.28 -8.32
N VAL A 127 -8.43 1.82 -7.73
CA VAL A 127 -7.29 1.23 -8.44
C VAL A 127 -7.16 -0.23 -8.03
N ASN A 128 -7.02 -1.12 -9.01
CA ASN A 128 -6.81 -2.54 -8.77
C ASN A 128 -5.30 -2.82 -8.78
N VAL A 129 -4.81 -3.49 -7.74
CA VAL A 129 -3.41 -3.88 -7.58
C VAL A 129 -3.31 -5.39 -7.67
N ASP A 130 -2.70 -5.90 -8.73
CA ASP A 130 -2.49 -7.33 -8.90
C ASP A 130 -1.22 -7.78 -8.18
N HIS A 131 -1.37 -8.76 -7.29
CA HIS A 131 -0.27 -9.37 -6.57
C HIS A 131 -0.15 -10.85 -6.95
N ARG A 132 1.03 -11.25 -7.39
CA ARG A 132 1.32 -12.63 -7.81
C ARG A 132 1.56 -13.60 -6.66
N GLY A 133 1.57 -13.09 -5.43
CA GLY A 133 1.94 -13.85 -4.25
C GLY A 133 3.45 -13.84 -4.06
N ALA A 134 3.87 -14.02 -2.82
CA ALA A 134 5.27 -13.97 -2.44
C ALA A 134 5.89 -15.37 -2.40
N TRP A 135 7.12 -15.49 -2.91
CA TRP A 135 7.84 -16.76 -2.92
C TRP A 135 8.41 -17.07 -1.53
N SER A 136 8.03 -18.22 -0.97
CA SER A 136 8.33 -18.64 0.42
C SER A 136 9.72 -19.25 0.64
N GLY A 137 10.62 -19.15 -0.33
CA GLY A 137 11.96 -19.72 -0.20
C GLY A 137 12.06 -21.20 -0.57
N PRO A 138 13.30 -21.72 -0.64
CA PRO A 138 13.54 -23.14 -0.78
C PRO A 138 13.22 -23.85 0.54
N TRP A 139 12.74 -25.09 0.46
CA TRP A 139 12.37 -25.90 1.62
C TRP A 139 13.57 -26.30 2.51
N VAL A 140 14.81 -26.18 2.01
CA VAL A 140 16.06 -26.42 2.75
C VAL A 140 16.89 -25.14 2.76
N SER A 141 17.41 -24.77 3.94
CA SER A 141 18.37 -23.66 4.07
C SER A 141 19.65 -23.96 3.27
N THR A 142 20.16 -22.95 2.56
CA THR A 142 21.44 -23.05 1.84
C THR A 142 22.62 -23.36 2.76
N GLU A 143 22.50 -23.00 4.05
CA GLU A 143 23.48 -23.35 5.09
C GLU A 143 23.58 -24.87 5.30
N VAL A 144 22.43 -25.55 5.39
CA VAL A 144 22.38 -27.01 5.54
C VAL A 144 22.95 -27.69 4.30
N LEU A 145 22.61 -27.17 3.12
CA LEU A 145 23.16 -27.66 1.85
C LEU A 145 24.69 -27.52 1.82
N ALA A 146 25.22 -26.36 2.21
CA ALA A 146 26.66 -26.10 2.26
C ALA A 146 27.39 -27.01 3.26
N ALA A 147 26.81 -27.23 4.45
CA ALA A 147 27.36 -28.13 5.46
C ALA A 147 27.42 -29.58 4.95
N VAL A 148 26.35 -30.07 4.32
CA VAL A 148 26.32 -31.42 3.74
C VAL A 148 27.37 -31.58 2.63
N LEU A 149 27.50 -30.60 1.74
CA LEU A 149 28.53 -30.60 0.71
C LEU A 149 29.94 -30.60 1.30
N GLY A 150 30.18 -29.81 2.35
CA GLY A 150 31.46 -29.80 3.06
C GLY A 150 31.81 -31.16 3.67
N ILE A 151 30.85 -31.81 4.34
CA ILE A 151 31.03 -33.15 4.91
C ILE A 151 31.31 -34.18 3.83
N LEU A 152 30.59 -34.14 2.71
CA LEU A 152 30.80 -35.05 1.58
C LEU A 152 32.21 -34.89 0.99
N ILE A 153 32.64 -33.67 0.73
CA ILE A 153 33.99 -33.39 0.19
C ILE A 153 35.06 -33.88 1.17
N TYR A 154 34.90 -33.60 2.47
CA TYR A 154 35.82 -34.09 3.50
C TYR A 154 35.89 -35.62 3.54
N TYR A 155 34.73 -36.28 3.49
CA TYR A 155 34.65 -37.75 3.47
C TYR A 155 35.35 -38.33 2.24
N PHE A 156 35.12 -37.78 1.04
CA PHE A 156 35.79 -38.24 -0.17
C PHE A 156 37.31 -38.04 -0.09
N ALA A 157 37.77 -36.89 0.38
CA ALA A 157 39.19 -36.61 0.58
C ALA A 157 39.82 -37.59 1.58
N PHE A 158 39.15 -37.87 2.70
CA PHE A 158 39.62 -38.82 3.70
C PHE A 158 39.66 -40.25 3.16
N SER A 159 38.62 -40.68 2.42
CA SER A 159 38.56 -42.02 1.82
C SER A 159 39.71 -42.24 0.83
N ALA A 160 39.97 -41.30 -0.07
CA ALA A 160 41.06 -41.37 -1.04
C ALA A 160 42.44 -41.42 -0.34
N LYS A 161 42.62 -40.64 0.72
CA LYS A 161 43.85 -40.67 1.52
C LYS A 161 44.00 -42.01 2.26
N SER A 162 42.92 -42.57 2.79
CA SER A 162 42.95 -43.86 3.49
C SER A 162 43.26 -45.03 2.55
N THR A 163 42.79 -45.01 1.30
CA THR A 163 43.11 -46.04 0.29
C THR A 163 44.56 -46.01 -0.19
N ILE A 164 45.25 -44.87 -0.09
CA ILE A 164 46.66 -44.74 -0.47
C ILE A 164 47.59 -45.19 0.68
N GLN A 165 47.11 -45.16 1.92
CA GLN A 165 47.88 -45.53 3.12
C GLN A 165 47.68 -46.97 3.59
N SER A 166 46.84 -47.77 2.90
CA SER A 166 46.75 -49.23 3.08
C SER A 166 47.62 -49.96 2.07
#